data_AF-A0A803QU41-F1
#
_entry.id   AF-A0A803QU41-F1
#
_cell.length_a   1.000
_cell.length_b   1.000
_cell.length_c   1.000
_cell.angle_alpha   90.00
_cell.angle_beta   90.00
_cell.angle_gamma   90.00
#
_symmetry.space_group_name_H-M   'P 1'
#
loop_
_entity.id
_entity.type
_entity.pdbx_description
1 polymer ?
#
loop_
_entity_poly.entity_id
_entity_poly.type
_entity_poly.pdbx_seq_one_letter_code
_entity_poly.pdbx_strand_id
1 'polypeptide(L)'
;MPGLPFKYIVYSYLLALVTAINNGEMYFNKLGALFEDVIALLSKFPGAVLSHVARSENLAAHGLAKHALRLDDELSLVRGGSNRWRSAKCQNS
;
A
#
# COMPACT_ATOMS: atom_id res chain seq x y z
N MET A 1 -28.57 -8.35 23.87
CA MET A 1 -28.57 -7.91 22.46
C MET A 1 -27.51 -8.72 21.73
N PRO A 2 -27.84 -9.54 20.72
CA PRO A 2 -26.80 -10.20 19.94
C PRO A 2 -26.11 -9.12 19.10
N GLY A 3 -24.81 -8.89 19.37
CA GLY A 3 -24.01 -7.92 18.65
C GLY A 3 -23.90 -8.31 17.17
N LEU A 4 -24.10 -7.34 16.26
CA LEU A 4 -23.84 -7.56 14.85
C LEU A 4 -22.41 -8.11 14.68
N PRO A 5 -22.19 -9.09 13.79
CA PRO A 5 -20.85 -9.53 13.49
C PRO A 5 -20.04 -8.33 12.97
N PHE A 6 -18.95 -8.00 13.67
CA PHE A 6 -18.02 -6.99 13.20
C PHE A 6 -17.46 -7.45 11.85
N LYS A 7 -17.83 -6.75 10.79
CA LYS A 7 -17.27 -6.99 9.45
C LYS A 7 -15.94 -6.27 9.36
N TYR A 8 -14.84 -7.02 9.41
CA TYR A 8 -13.51 -6.48 9.21
C TYR A 8 -13.26 -6.33 7.71
N ILE A 9 -12.93 -5.13 7.24
CA ILE A 9 -12.56 -4.90 5.84
C ILE A 9 -11.08 -4.55 5.79
N VAL A 10 -10.32 -5.34 5.04
CA VAL A 10 -8.91 -5.09 4.76
C VAL A 10 -8.80 -4.51 3.36
N TYR A 11 -8.17 -3.35 3.24
CA TYR A 11 -8.02 -2.65 1.97
C TYR A 11 -6.62 -2.82 1.41
N SER A 12 -6.53 -3.21 0.14
CA SER A 12 -5.26 -3.28 -0.61
C SER A 12 -5.42 -2.59 -1.97
N TYR A 13 -4.37 -1.90 -2.42
CA TYR A 13 -4.34 -1.34 -3.78
C TYR A 13 -3.70 -2.28 -4.80
N LEU A 14 -3.25 -3.46 -4.36
CA LEU A 14 -2.65 -4.45 -5.24
C LEU A 14 -3.73 -5.39 -5.76
N LEU A 15 -4.30 -5.07 -6.93
CA LEU A 15 -5.38 -5.85 -7.53
C LEU A 15 -5.04 -7.35 -7.66
N ALA A 16 -3.82 -7.67 -8.12
CA ALA A 16 -3.38 -9.06 -8.27
C ALA A 16 -3.47 -9.88 -6.97
N LEU A 17 -3.11 -9.29 -5.83
CA LEU A 17 -3.23 -9.93 -4.51
C LEU A 17 -4.70 -10.19 -4.15
N VAL A 18 -5.55 -9.17 -4.32
CA VAL A 18 -6.97 -9.27 -3.98
C VAL A 18 -7.66 -10.33 -4.84
N THR A 19 -7.40 -10.32 -6.15
CA THR A 19 -7.93 -11.31 -7.08
C THR A 19 -7.44 -12.72 -6.75
N ALA A 20 -6.13 -12.90 -6.55
CA ALA A 20 -5.56 -14.20 -6.22
C ALA A 20 -6.18 -14.80 -4.95
N ILE A 21 -6.26 -14.02 -3.87
CA ILE A 21 -6.80 -14.49 -2.59
C ILE A 21 -8.30 -14.77 -2.71
N ASN A 22 -9.07 -13.88 -3.32
CA ASN A 22 -10.53 -14.04 -3.43
C ASN A 22 -10.95 -15.18 -4.37
N ASN A 23 -10.14 -15.48 -5.38
CA ASN A 23 -10.37 -16.59 -6.30
C ASN A 23 -9.78 -17.92 -5.82
N GLY A 24 -9.02 -17.93 -4.71
CA GLY A 24 -8.35 -19.13 -4.21
C GLY A 24 -7.22 -19.62 -5.13
N GLU A 25 -6.51 -18.70 -5.78
CA GLU A 25 -5.35 -19.04 -6.62
C GLU A 25 -4.17 -19.50 -5.77
N MET A 26 -3.49 -20.55 -6.23
CA MET A 26 -2.30 -21.11 -5.57
C MET A 26 -1.04 -20.78 -6.37
N TYR A 27 0.00 -20.36 -5.65
CA TYR A 27 1.31 -20.04 -6.23
C TYR A 27 2.38 -20.90 -5.53
N PHE A 28 3.20 -21.62 -6.30
CA PHE A 28 4.24 -22.51 -5.76
C PHE A 28 5.60 -21.81 -5.62
N ASN A 29 5.60 -20.60 -5.08
CA ASN A 29 6.81 -19.80 -4.89
C ASN A 29 6.74 -19.01 -3.57
N LYS A 30 7.77 -18.21 -3.27
CA LYS A 30 7.82 -17.39 -2.05
C LYS A 30 6.65 -16.41 -1.92
N LEU A 31 6.09 -15.94 -3.04
CA LEU A 31 4.91 -15.08 -3.03
C LEU A 31 3.66 -15.86 -2.62
N GLY A 32 3.52 -17.10 -3.07
CA GLY A 32 2.44 -17.98 -2.63
C GLY A 32 2.47 -18.28 -1.15
N ALA A 33 3.65 -18.54 -0.57
CA ALA A 33 3.79 -18.70 0.87
C ALA A 33 3.30 -17.45 1.64
N LEU A 34 3.61 -16.24 1.15
CA LEU A 34 3.07 -15.00 1.73
C LEU A 34 1.55 -14.89 1.59
N PHE A 35 0.96 -15.35 0.49
CA PHE A 35 -0.49 -15.35 0.32
C PHE A 35 -1.16 -16.34 1.28
N GLU A 36 -0.57 -17.52 1.48
CA GLU A 36 -1.02 -18.50 2.47
C GLU A 36 -0.98 -17.91 3.89
N ASP A 37 0.09 -17.20 4.25
CA ASP A 37 0.19 -16.51 5.54
C ASP A 37 -0.92 -15.45 5.71
N VAL A 38 -1.21 -14.68 4.67
CA VAL A 38 -2.30 -13.68 4.69
C VAL A 38 -3.67 -14.35 4.82
N ILE A 39 -3.92 -15.43 4.08
CA ILE A 39 -5.17 -16.20 4.16
C ILE A 39 -5.33 -16.79 5.56
N ALA A 40 -4.27 -17.39 6.11
CA ALA A 40 -4.25 -17.95 7.45
C ALA A 40 -4.55 -16.88 8.51
N LEU A 41 -3.99 -15.68 8.36
CA LEU A 41 -4.27 -14.55 9.25
C LEU A 41 -5.73 -14.08 9.14
N LEU A 42 -6.24 -13.88 7.92
CA LEU A 42 -7.64 -13.47 7.69
C LEU A 42 -8.63 -14.50 8.26
N SER A 43 -8.31 -15.79 8.20
CA SER A 43 -9.15 -16.87 8.76
C SER A 43 -9.38 -16.77 10.27
N LYS A 44 -8.50 -16.05 11.00
CA LYS A 44 -8.65 -15.81 12.45
C LYS A 44 -9.72 -14.77 12.77
N PHE A 45 -10.20 -14.02 11.77
CA PHE A 45 -11.20 -12.97 11.93
C PHE A 45 -12.46 -13.33 11.13
N PRO A 46 -13.44 -14.02 11.75
CA PRO A 46 -14.69 -14.37 11.08
C PRO A 46 -15.37 -13.12 10.51
N GLY A 47 -15.71 -13.15 9.22
CA GLY A 47 -16.31 -12.01 8.52
C GLY A 47 -15.31 -10.98 7.97
N ALA A 48 -14.00 -11.25 8.06
CA ALA A 48 -12.99 -10.44 7.37
C ALA A 48 -13.12 -10.57 5.85
N VAL A 49 -13.03 -9.45 5.14
CA VAL A 49 -13.08 -9.38 3.67
C VAL A 49 -11.90 -8.56 3.17
N LEU A 50 -11.17 -9.09 2.19
CA LEU A 50 -10.13 -8.36 1.47
C LEU A 50 -10.75 -7.64 0.26
N SER A 51 -10.56 -6.33 0.20
CA SER A 51 -11.14 -5.48 -0.84
C SER A 51 -10.07 -4.65 -1.56
N HIS A 52 -10.25 -4.51 -2.87
CA HIS A 52 -9.39 -3.68 -3.70
C HIS A 52 -9.84 -2.22 -3.64
N VAL A 53 -8.90 -1.30 -3.47
CA VAL A 53 -9.12 0.16 -3.51
C VAL A 53 -8.09 0.84 -4.40
N ALA A 54 -8.39 2.04 -4.90
CA ALA A 54 -7.40 2.84 -5.60
C ALA A 54 -6.22 3.17 -4.66
N ARG A 55 -5.00 3.27 -5.21
CA ARG A 55 -3.81 3.67 -4.42
C ARG A 55 -4.02 4.99 -3.69
N SER A 56 -4.75 5.94 -4.29
CA SER A 56 -5.09 7.23 -3.68
C SER A 56 -5.87 7.10 -2.36
N GLU A 57 -6.65 6.04 -2.21
CA GLU A 57 -7.44 5.75 -1.00
C GLU A 57 -6.62 5.00 0.07
N ASN A 58 -5.47 4.43 -0.31
CA ASN A 58 -4.58 3.69 0.58
C ASN A 58 -3.22 4.39 0.78
N LEU A 59 -3.21 5.73 0.62
CA LEU A 59 -1.99 6.55 0.74
C LEU A 59 -1.36 6.49 2.12
N ALA A 60 -2.17 6.38 3.19
CA ALA A 60 -1.64 6.29 4.55
C ALA A 60 -0.78 5.03 4.73
N ALA A 61 -1.28 3.86 4.35
CA ALA A 61 -0.52 2.62 4.43
C ALA A 61 0.70 2.64 3.48
N HIS A 62 0.53 3.19 2.28
CA HIS A 62 1.64 3.35 1.33
C HIS A 62 2.74 4.26 1.89
N GLY A 63 2.36 5.39 2.50
CA GLY A 63 3.28 6.35 3.12
C GLY A 63 4.03 5.72 4.29
N LEU A 64 3.34 4.98 5.16
CA LEU A 64 3.97 4.25 6.26
C LEU A 64 4.97 3.20 5.75
N ALA A 65 4.61 2.44 4.72
CA ALA A 65 5.52 1.47 4.11
C ALA A 65 6.75 2.15 3.50
N LYS A 66 6.54 3.26 2.79
CA LYS A 66 7.61 4.07 2.19
C LYS A 66 8.57 4.63 3.25
N HIS A 67 8.02 5.15 4.34
CA HIS A 67 8.78 5.68 5.46
C HIS A 67 9.61 4.59 6.17
N ALA A 68 9.00 3.43 6.45
CA ALA A 68 9.68 2.30 7.08
C ALA A 68 10.87 1.79 6.22
N LEU A 69 10.73 1.86 4.90
CA LEU A 69 11.79 1.52 3.95
C LEU A 69 12.79 2.67 3.72
N ARG A 70 12.62 3.83 4.39
CA ARG A 70 13.44 5.05 4.22
C ARG A 70 13.50 5.55 2.78
N LEU A 71 12.50 5.23 1.97
CA LEU A 71 12.38 5.68 0.58
C LEU A 71 11.92 7.15 0.48
N ASP A 72 11.58 7.77 1.62
CA ASP A 72 11.30 9.21 1.69
C ASP A 72 12.56 10.06 1.54
N ASP A 73 13.70 9.59 2.04
CA ASP A 73 14.95 10.35 2.06
C ASP A 73 15.68 10.30 0.70
N GLU A 74 15.58 9.20 -0.05
CA GLU A 74 16.29 9.03 -1.33
C GLU A 74 15.65 9.78 -2.51
N LEU A 75 14.36 10.14 -2.41
CA LEU A 75 13.68 10.93 -3.45
C LEU A 75 14.04 12.43 -3.42
N SER A 76 14.71 12.90 -2.37
CA SER A 76 15.25 14.27 -2.32
C SER A 76 16.48 14.46 -3.23
N LEU A 77 17.20 13.37 -3.55
CA LEU A 77 18.36 13.38 -4.46
C LEU A 77 17.95 13.28 -5.95
N VAL A 78 16.83 12.61 -6.26
CA VAL A 78 16.35 12.45 -7.64
C VAL A 78 15.37 13.54 -8.09
N ARG A 79 14.79 14.32 -7.15
CA ARG A 79 14.11 15.61 -7.44
C ARG A 79 15.02 16.83 -7.33
N GLY A 80 16.34 16.62 -7.24
CA GLY A 80 17.36 17.67 -7.34
C GLY A 80 17.86 17.94 -8.77
N GLY A 81 17.33 17.23 -9.77
CA GLY A 81 17.59 17.52 -11.17
C GLY A 81 16.45 18.36 -11.77
N SER A 82 16.78 19.61 -12.09
CA SER A 82 15.94 20.61 -12.78
C SER A 82 15.18 21.59 -11.87
N ASN A 83 15.44 22.89 -12.12
CA ASN A 83 14.79 24.10 -11.59
C ASN A 83 15.54 24.91 -10.51
N ARG A 84 16.87 24.87 -10.45
CA ARG A 84 17.66 25.90 -9.73
C ARG A 84 18.30 26.95 -10.66
N TRP A 85 17.54 27.49 -11.62
CA TRP A 85 17.86 28.77 -12.29
C TRP A 85 16.58 29.48 -12.76
N ARG A 86 15.67 29.79 -11.84
CA ARG A 86 14.68 30.87 -12.03
C ARG A 86 14.60 31.72 -10.77
N SER A 87 15.68 32.45 -10.51
CA SER A 87 15.62 33.73 -9.79
C SER A 87 16.95 34.45 -9.96
N ALA A 88 17.16 35.01 -11.15
CA ALA A 88 17.79 36.33 -11.22
C ALA A 88 16.62 37.33 -11.26
N LYS A 89 16.00 37.57 -10.09
CA LYS A 89 15.17 38.75 -9.90
C LYS A 89 16.13 39.93 -9.81
N CYS A 90 15.87 40.91 -10.66
CA CYS A 90 16.42 42.25 -10.64
C CYS A 90 16.70 42.73 -9.22
N GLN A 91 17.97 43.00 -8.91
CA GLN A 91 18.35 44.06 -7.97
C GLN A 91 19.67 44.68 -8.44
N ASN A 92 19.65 46.01 -8.50
CA ASN A 92 20.74 46.99 -8.54
C ASN A 92 21.17 47.61 -9.88
N SER A 93 20.79 48.91 -9.93
CA SER A 93 21.30 50.08 -10.64
C SER A 93 20.74 50.39 -12.02
#